data_AF-A0A2V9HCT8-F1
#
_entry.id   AF-A0A2V9HCT8-F1
#
_cell.length_a   1.000
_cell.length_b   1.000
_cell.length_c   1.000
_cell.angle_alpha   90.00
_cell.angle_beta   90.00
_cell.angle_gamma   90.00
#
_symmetry.space_group_name_H-M   'P 1'
#
loop_
_entity.id
_entity.type
_entity.pdbx_description
1 polymer ?
#
loop_
_entity_poly.entity_id
_entity_poly.type
_entity_poly.pdbx_seq_one_letter_code
_entity_poly.pdbx_strand_id
1 'polypeptide(L)'
;MPALLRGKKLVLKDGTFQLVRDYQRNGERVRYLSAERGDWEEIPAVMVDWDATAKTAAAEKSEEDALAKKIHAQEQAQKIETVMDVDASLQVSPGVFLPPGEGMFVIDGKSVKPLEQVGSQVKTDKKQYLKRVLSPIPIVPSKQNVQIPGTRASIRVRNGQTEFYLREAPADPDRTTPIVKSSRPGESGPEVELVRATVKGNKRQLESIKSLFGEQLEEKRNTISIQRWEIAPTVFRFTLSEPLPPGEYALAERLPDGMNLFVWDFGVDPVTGAKPTTPLKKKN
;
A
#
# COMPACT_ATOMS: atom_id res chain seq x y z
N MET A 1 22.65 -27.64 2.46
CA MET A 1 23.21 -27.86 1.11
C MET A 1 24.44 -26.97 0.99
N PRO A 2 25.65 -27.50 0.75
CA PRO A 2 26.82 -26.64 0.56
C PRO A 2 26.63 -25.81 -0.73
N ALA A 3 26.93 -24.52 -0.68
CA ALA A 3 26.81 -23.64 -1.83
C ALA A 3 27.80 -24.08 -2.93
N LEU A 4 27.30 -24.42 -4.12
CA LEU A 4 28.13 -24.59 -5.30
C LEU A 4 28.91 -23.30 -5.53
N LEU A 5 30.25 -23.37 -5.44
CA LEU A 5 31.14 -22.24 -5.70
C LEU A 5 30.98 -21.84 -7.18
N ARG A 6 30.22 -20.78 -7.45
CA ARG A 6 30.06 -20.21 -8.80
C ARG A 6 31.31 -19.41 -9.16
N GLY A 7 32.02 -19.85 -10.20
CA GLY A 7 33.14 -19.14 -10.81
C GLY A 7 33.02 -19.20 -12.34
N LYS A 8 33.68 -18.27 -13.02
CA LYS A 8 33.80 -18.26 -14.49
C LYS A 8 34.77 -19.36 -14.92
N LYS A 9 34.54 -20.00 -16.06
CA LYS A 9 35.52 -20.95 -16.63
C LYS A 9 36.52 -20.24 -17.52
N LEU A 10 37.80 -20.31 -17.15
CA LEU A 10 38.94 -19.91 -17.98
C LEU A 10 39.43 -21.14 -18.74
N VAL A 11 39.14 -21.22 -20.04
CA VAL A 11 39.45 -22.38 -20.87
C VAL A 11 40.89 -22.31 -21.37
N LEU A 12 41.62 -23.40 -21.25
CA LEU A 12 42.99 -23.56 -21.73
C LEU A 12 43.00 -24.27 -23.09
N LYS A 13 44.04 -24.03 -23.88
CA LYS A 13 44.18 -24.59 -25.25
C LYS A 13 44.33 -26.10 -25.31
N ASP A 14 44.69 -26.73 -24.20
CA ASP A 14 44.73 -28.19 -24.06
C ASP A 14 43.33 -28.80 -23.84
N GLY A 15 42.28 -27.97 -23.81
CA GLY A 15 40.90 -28.37 -23.58
C GLY A 15 40.51 -28.47 -22.10
N THR A 16 41.44 -28.24 -21.18
CA THR A 16 41.14 -28.14 -19.74
C THR A 16 40.60 -26.75 -19.39
N PHE A 17 40.00 -26.59 -18.20
CA PHE A 17 39.54 -25.28 -17.73
C PHE A 17 39.91 -25.06 -16.27
N GLN A 18 40.13 -23.80 -15.92
CA GLN A 18 40.30 -23.34 -14.55
C GLN A 18 39.02 -22.63 -14.10
N LEU A 19 38.50 -22.96 -12.93
CA LEU A 19 37.37 -22.23 -12.34
C LEU A 19 37.91 -21.00 -11.61
N VAL A 20 37.57 -19.81 -12.08
CA VAL A 20 38.13 -18.55 -11.61
C VAL A 20 37.04 -17.59 -11.15
N ARG A 21 37.30 -16.83 -10.08
CA ARG A 21 36.40 -15.75 -9.65
C ARG A 21 36.59 -14.51 -10.51
N ASP A 22 37.83 -14.22 -10.86
CA ASP A 22 38.19 -13.10 -11.72
C ASP A 22 39.50 -13.37 -12.46
N TYR A 23 39.76 -12.64 -13.54
CA TYR A 23 41.03 -12.72 -14.27
C TYR A 23 41.40 -11.39 -14.92
N GLN A 24 42.69 -11.10 -15.01
CA GLN A 24 43.26 -9.92 -15.63
C GLN A 24 44.40 -10.30 -16.57
N ARG A 25 44.41 -9.70 -17.76
CA ARG A 25 45.46 -9.92 -18.76
C ARG A 25 46.51 -8.83 -18.65
N ASN A 26 47.72 -9.22 -18.26
CA ASN A 26 48.89 -8.36 -18.13
C ASN A 26 49.92 -8.72 -19.20
N GLY A 27 49.67 -8.26 -20.44
CA GLY A 27 50.56 -8.51 -21.58
C GLY A 27 50.64 -10.01 -21.92
N GLU A 28 51.82 -10.60 -21.69
CA GLU A 28 52.13 -12.02 -21.96
C GLU A 28 51.63 -12.98 -20.88
N ARG A 29 51.18 -12.48 -19.73
CA ARG A 29 50.65 -13.30 -18.63
C ARG A 29 49.21 -12.95 -18.31
N VAL A 30 48.46 -13.93 -17.83
CA VAL A 30 47.13 -13.78 -17.26
C VAL A 30 47.23 -14.13 -15.79
N ARG A 31 46.79 -13.19 -14.95
CA ARG A 31 46.64 -13.40 -13.53
C ARG A 31 45.17 -13.72 -13.25
N TYR A 32 44.86 -14.83 -12.61
CA TYR A 32 43.49 -15.21 -12.27
C TYR A 32 43.34 -15.57 -10.81
N LEU A 33 42.16 -15.30 -10.25
CA LEU A 33 41.80 -15.64 -8.88
C LEU A 33 41.11 -17.00 -8.88
N SER A 34 41.79 -18.04 -8.40
CA SER A 34 41.24 -19.40 -8.35
C SER A 34 39.98 -19.45 -7.49
N ALA A 35 38.88 -19.97 -8.02
CA ALA A 35 37.63 -20.12 -7.27
C ALA A 35 37.71 -21.22 -6.22
N GLU A 36 38.62 -22.18 -6.40
CA GLU A 36 38.83 -23.31 -5.49
C GLU A 36 39.81 -22.96 -4.37
N ARG A 37 40.92 -22.29 -4.71
CA ARG A 37 41.99 -21.98 -3.75
C ARG A 37 41.87 -20.59 -3.14
N GLY A 38 41.07 -19.70 -3.74
CA GLY A 38 40.88 -18.33 -3.24
C GLY A 38 42.09 -17.41 -3.43
N ASP A 39 43.13 -17.87 -4.12
CA ASP A 39 44.39 -17.15 -4.33
C ASP A 39 44.61 -16.77 -5.79
N TRP A 40 45.44 -15.73 -5.99
CA TRP A 40 45.85 -15.27 -7.31
C TRP A 40 46.98 -16.12 -7.87
N GLU A 41 46.77 -16.71 -9.04
CA GLU A 41 47.74 -17.51 -9.78
C GLU A 41 48.03 -16.86 -11.15
N GLU A 42 49.17 -17.21 -11.77
CA GLU A 42 49.61 -16.62 -13.04
C GLU A 42 50.00 -17.68 -14.07
N ILE A 43 49.42 -17.58 -15.27
CA ILE A 43 49.72 -18.45 -16.42
C ILE A 43 50.08 -17.63 -17.66
N PRO A 44 50.80 -18.21 -18.64
CA PRO A 44 51.03 -17.55 -19.92
C PRO A 44 49.71 -17.29 -20.67
N ALA A 45 49.52 -16.08 -21.18
CA ALA A 45 48.31 -15.69 -21.93
C ALA A 45 48.11 -16.51 -23.21
N VAL A 46 49.20 -17.07 -23.75
CA VAL A 46 49.19 -17.96 -24.93
C VAL A 46 48.58 -19.33 -24.66
N MET A 47 48.44 -19.73 -23.39
CA MET A 47 47.88 -21.01 -22.96
C MET A 47 46.35 -20.96 -22.84
N VAL A 48 45.77 -19.75 -22.76
CA VAL A 48 44.32 -19.55 -22.66
C VAL A 48 43.69 -19.57 -24.05
N ASP A 49 42.61 -20.33 -24.19
CA ASP A 49 41.71 -20.24 -25.34
C ASP A 49 40.64 -19.18 -25.04
N TRP A 50 40.84 -18.00 -25.60
CA TRP A 50 39.95 -16.85 -25.39
C TRP A 50 38.61 -16.99 -26.11
N ASP A 51 38.56 -17.70 -27.25
CA ASP A 51 37.33 -17.92 -28.00
C ASP A 51 36.43 -18.91 -27.24
N ALA A 52 37.01 -20.01 -26.75
CA ALA A 52 36.31 -20.97 -25.91
C ALA A 52 35.90 -20.37 -24.56
N THR A 53 36.75 -19.54 -23.95
CA THR A 53 36.42 -18.81 -22.71
C THR A 53 35.25 -17.85 -22.90
N ALA A 54 35.24 -17.08 -24.00
CA ALA A 54 34.15 -16.14 -24.29
C ALA A 54 32.82 -16.86 -24.58
N LYS A 55 32.86 -17.98 -25.32
CA LYS A 55 31.67 -18.81 -25.60
C LYS A 55 31.09 -19.41 -24.32
N THR A 56 31.94 -19.92 -23.44
CA THR A 56 31.51 -20.53 -22.17
C THR A 56 30.91 -19.48 -21.24
N ALA A 57 31.52 -18.29 -21.14
CA ALA A 57 30.98 -17.18 -20.36
C ALA A 57 29.63 -16.68 -20.89
N ALA A 58 29.45 -16.64 -22.21
CA ALA A 58 28.17 -16.27 -22.83
C ALA A 58 27.07 -17.32 -22.58
N ALA A 59 27.41 -18.60 -22.65
CA ALA A 59 26.49 -19.69 -22.35
C ALA A 59 26.06 -19.68 -20.87
N GLU A 60 27.02 -19.56 -19.94
CA GLU A 60 26.75 -19.49 -18.50
C GLU A 60 25.86 -18.28 -18.15
N LYS A 61 26.14 -17.11 -18.74
CA LYS A 61 25.29 -15.92 -18.55
C LYS A 61 23.87 -16.13 -19.08
N SER A 62 23.73 -16.77 -20.25
CA SER A 62 22.41 -17.07 -20.80
C SER A 62 21.62 -18.07 -19.95
N GLU A 63 22.28 -19.06 -19.36
CA GLU A 63 21.67 -20.01 -18.44
C GLU A 63 21.26 -19.34 -17.12
N GLU A 64 22.10 -18.47 -16.57
CA GLU A 64 21.78 -17.68 -15.38
C GLU A 64 20.59 -16.74 -15.62
N ASP A 65 20.57 -16.02 -16.75
CA ASP A 65 19.45 -15.16 -17.14
C ASP A 65 18.15 -15.98 -17.34
N ALA A 66 18.25 -17.17 -17.91
CA ALA A 66 17.11 -18.07 -18.08
C ALA A 66 16.60 -18.64 -16.75
N LEU A 67 17.50 -19.00 -15.83
CA LEU A 67 17.16 -19.44 -14.48
C LEU A 67 16.53 -18.32 -13.66
N ALA A 68 17.08 -17.10 -13.72
CA ALA A 68 16.50 -15.93 -13.07
C ALA A 68 15.08 -15.67 -13.59
N LYS A 69 14.86 -15.71 -14.91
CA LYS A 69 13.51 -15.59 -15.51
C LYS A 69 12.56 -16.69 -15.03
N LYS A 70 13.01 -17.94 -14.93
CA LYS A 70 12.19 -19.06 -14.42
C LYS A 70 11.84 -18.89 -12.95
N ILE A 71 12.80 -18.51 -12.11
CA ILE A 71 12.57 -18.25 -10.67
C ILE A 71 11.58 -17.11 -10.52
N HIS A 72 11.76 -16.00 -11.24
CA HIS A 72 10.84 -14.87 -11.20
C HIS A 72 9.44 -15.28 -11.67
N ALA A 73 9.32 -16.05 -12.75
CA ALA A 73 8.03 -16.54 -13.24
C ALA A 73 7.36 -17.51 -12.24
N GLN A 74 8.14 -18.35 -11.56
CA GLN A 74 7.63 -19.28 -10.56
C GLN A 74 7.21 -18.58 -9.27
N GLU A 75 7.97 -17.59 -8.80
CA GLU A 75 7.58 -16.73 -7.67
C GLU A 75 6.33 -15.91 -8.00
N GLN A 76 6.21 -15.40 -9.22
CA GLN A 76 5.00 -14.74 -9.69
C GLN A 76 3.81 -15.70 -9.71
N ALA A 77 3.98 -16.92 -10.25
CA ALA A 77 2.93 -17.93 -10.28
C ALA A 77 2.49 -18.35 -8.87
N GLN A 78 3.42 -18.56 -7.94
CA GLN A 78 3.10 -18.89 -6.53
C GLN A 78 2.41 -17.74 -5.81
N LYS A 79 2.80 -16.49 -6.06
CA LYS A 79 2.08 -15.32 -5.53
C LYS A 79 0.66 -15.25 -6.07
N ILE A 80 0.46 -15.51 -7.37
CA ILE A 80 -0.87 -15.53 -7.99
C ILE A 80 -1.72 -16.66 -7.38
N GLU A 81 -1.18 -17.88 -7.27
CA GLU A 81 -1.88 -19.04 -6.71
C GLU A 81 -2.28 -18.83 -5.24
N THR A 82 -1.38 -18.29 -4.42
CA THR A 82 -1.66 -17.97 -3.01
C THR A 82 -2.77 -16.92 -2.88
N VAL A 83 -2.81 -15.93 -3.78
CA VAL A 83 -3.86 -14.91 -3.76
C VAL A 83 -5.20 -15.46 -4.24
N MET A 84 -5.21 -16.39 -5.21
CA MET A 84 -6.44 -17.03 -5.69
C MET A 84 -7.09 -17.92 -4.61
N ASP A 85 -6.32 -18.58 -3.74
CA ASP A 85 -6.86 -19.41 -2.64
C ASP A 85 -7.57 -18.56 -1.56
N VAL A 86 -7.14 -17.32 -1.34
CA VAL A 86 -7.81 -16.35 -0.46
C VAL A 86 -9.16 -15.88 -1.04
N ASP A 87 -9.37 -16.01 -2.35
CA ASP A 87 -10.48 -15.39 -3.04
C ASP A 87 -11.83 -16.07 -2.76
N ALA A 88 -11.85 -17.35 -2.39
CA ALA A 88 -13.06 -18.18 -2.35
C ALA A 88 -13.67 -18.43 -0.95
N SER A 89 -13.80 -17.39 -0.12
CA SER A 89 -14.50 -17.38 1.20
C SER A 89 -13.57 -17.38 2.42
N LEU A 90 -12.83 -16.29 2.60
CA LEU A 90 -12.12 -16.07 3.87
C LEU A 90 -13.15 -15.95 4.99
N GLN A 91 -13.12 -16.90 5.93
CA GLN A 91 -14.00 -16.89 7.09
C GLN A 91 -13.51 -15.86 8.12
N VAL A 92 -14.27 -14.79 8.31
CA VAL A 92 -13.90 -13.68 9.22
C VAL A 92 -14.47 -13.84 10.61
N SER A 93 -15.56 -14.61 10.74
CA SER A 93 -16.10 -15.07 12.02
C SER A 93 -16.89 -16.38 11.82
N PRO A 94 -17.30 -17.09 12.89
CA PRO A 94 -18.09 -18.32 12.78
C PRO A 94 -19.33 -18.17 11.89
N GLY A 95 -19.31 -18.79 10.70
CA GLY A 95 -20.40 -18.72 9.71
C GLY A 95 -20.50 -17.41 8.92
N VAL A 96 -19.51 -16.51 8.99
CA VAL A 96 -19.48 -15.25 8.23
C VAL A 96 -18.25 -15.24 7.33
N PHE A 97 -18.50 -15.12 6.03
CA PHE A 97 -17.47 -15.14 4.99
C PHE A 97 -17.36 -13.77 4.34
N LEU A 98 -16.12 -13.36 4.06
CA LEU A 98 -15.85 -12.16 3.28
C LEU A 98 -16.23 -12.41 1.81
N PRO A 99 -17.00 -11.51 1.17
CA PRO A 99 -17.31 -11.63 -0.25
C PRO A 99 -16.04 -11.67 -1.13
N PRO A 100 -16.10 -12.33 -2.29
CA PRO A 100 -15.05 -12.24 -3.29
C PRO A 100 -14.95 -10.84 -3.88
N GLY A 101 -13.78 -10.50 -4.43
CA GLY A 101 -13.55 -9.23 -5.12
C GLY A 101 -12.95 -8.12 -4.26
N GLU A 102 -12.35 -7.13 -4.92
CA GLU A 102 -11.69 -6.01 -4.25
C GLU A 102 -12.70 -5.05 -3.63
N GLY A 103 -12.37 -4.49 -2.47
CA GLY A 103 -13.20 -3.47 -1.83
C GLY A 103 -13.09 -3.43 -0.31
N MET A 104 -13.84 -2.47 0.25
CA MET A 104 -14.03 -2.32 1.70
C MET A 104 -15.37 -2.96 2.09
N PHE A 105 -15.37 -3.72 3.18
CA PHE A 105 -16.53 -4.41 3.70
C PHE A 105 -16.71 -4.07 5.17
N VAL A 106 -17.96 -3.92 5.58
CA VAL A 106 -18.31 -3.75 6.99
C VAL A 106 -19.02 -5.00 7.50
N ILE A 107 -18.60 -5.44 8.68
CA ILE A 107 -19.20 -6.55 9.42
C ILE A 107 -20.01 -5.97 10.57
N ASP A 108 -21.31 -6.22 10.54
CA ASP A 108 -22.26 -5.83 11.59
C ASP A 108 -22.97 -7.10 12.10
N GLY A 109 -22.42 -7.67 13.18
CA GLY A 109 -22.82 -8.98 13.70
C GLY A 109 -22.56 -10.11 12.70
N LYS A 110 -23.63 -10.65 12.11
CA LYS A 110 -23.55 -11.72 11.09
C LYS A 110 -23.71 -11.20 9.65
N SER A 111 -23.92 -9.90 9.48
CA SER A 111 -24.13 -9.29 8.16
C SER A 111 -22.82 -8.75 7.62
N VAL A 112 -22.53 -9.02 6.35
CA VAL A 112 -21.43 -8.40 5.61
C VAL A 112 -22.02 -7.49 4.55
N LYS A 113 -21.57 -6.24 4.49
CA LYS A 113 -22.00 -5.28 3.48
C LYS A 113 -20.78 -4.65 2.80
N PRO A 114 -20.70 -4.61 1.47
CA PRO A 114 -19.70 -3.80 0.79
C PRO A 114 -19.96 -2.32 1.06
N LEU A 115 -18.90 -1.55 1.24
CA LEU A 115 -18.92 -0.09 1.25
C LEU A 115 -18.49 0.42 -0.11
N GLU A 116 -19.27 1.32 -0.69
CA GLU A 116 -18.92 2.00 -1.93
C GLU A 116 -18.03 3.20 -1.65
N GLN A 117 -17.07 3.48 -2.54
CA GLN A 117 -16.33 4.74 -2.47
C GLN A 117 -17.24 5.88 -2.93
N VAL A 118 -17.34 6.92 -2.10
CA VAL A 118 -18.03 8.16 -2.41
C VAL A 118 -17.02 9.30 -2.60
N GLY A 119 -17.21 10.10 -3.65
CA GLY A 119 -16.37 11.25 -3.93
C GLY A 119 -16.66 12.42 -2.98
N SER A 120 -15.68 12.83 -2.19
CA SER A 120 -15.73 14.06 -1.40
C SER A 120 -15.33 15.27 -2.26
N GLN A 121 -15.94 16.41 -1.96
CA GLN A 121 -15.71 17.67 -2.68
C GLN A 121 -14.87 18.61 -1.82
N VAL A 122 -13.79 19.15 -2.40
CA VAL A 122 -13.04 20.26 -1.81
C VAL A 122 -13.75 21.58 -2.17
N LYS A 123 -14.29 22.30 -1.17
CA LYS A 123 -14.85 23.65 -1.40
C LYS A 123 -14.09 24.70 -0.61
N THR A 124 -13.59 25.70 -1.34
CA THR A 124 -13.03 26.94 -0.78
C THR A 124 -14.14 27.83 -0.25
N ASP A 125 -13.96 28.42 0.92
CA ASP A 125 -14.94 29.34 1.51
C ASP A 125 -15.07 30.64 0.66
N LYS A 126 -16.26 30.86 0.10
CA LYS A 126 -16.55 32.01 -0.79
C LYS A 126 -16.34 33.36 -0.10
N LYS A 127 -16.60 33.47 1.21
CA LYS A 127 -16.42 34.73 1.97
C LYS A 127 -14.93 35.06 2.10
N GLN A 128 -14.10 34.04 2.22
CA GLN A 128 -12.67 34.17 2.41
C GLN A 128 -11.95 34.38 1.07
N TYR A 129 -12.44 33.77 -0.01
CA TYR A 129 -12.02 34.04 -1.38
C TYR A 129 -12.29 35.50 -1.80
N LEU A 130 -13.49 36.04 -1.54
CA LEU A 130 -13.82 37.43 -1.92
C LEU A 130 -12.94 38.46 -1.20
N LYS A 131 -12.61 38.23 0.08
CA LYS A 131 -11.66 39.06 0.83
C LYS A 131 -10.23 39.00 0.25
N ARG A 132 -9.86 37.89 -0.40
CA ARG A 132 -8.56 37.71 -1.06
C ARG A 132 -8.47 38.48 -2.38
N VAL A 133 -9.54 38.53 -3.17
CA VAL A 133 -9.58 39.26 -4.45
C VAL A 133 -9.52 40.77 -4.24
N LEU A 134 -10.00 41.28 -3.10
CA LEU A 134 -10.03 42.70 -2.77
C LEU A 134 -8.76 43.23 -2.08
N SER A 135 -7.78 42.36 -1.80
CA SER A 135 -6.55 42.74 -1.12
C SER A 135 -5.35 42.57 -2.07
N PRO A 136 -4.54 43.62 -2.31
CA PRO A 136 -3.36 43.55 -3.18
C PRO A 136 -2.26 42.62 -2.63
N ILE A 137 -2.34 42.21 -1.36
CA ILE A 137 -1.43 41.26 -0.70
C ILE A 137 -2.28 40.13 -0.10
N PRO A 138 -1.97 38.82 -0.32
CA PRO A 138 -2.80 37.71 0.13
C PRO A 138 -2.61 37.38 1.62
N ILE A 139 -2.88 38.35 2.51
CA ILE A 139 -2.72 38.26 3.97
C ILE A 139 -3.87 37.48 4.63
N VAL A 140 -4.96 37.22 3.91
CA VAL A 140 -6.12 36.47 4.42
C VAL A 140 -5.90 34.98 4.21
N PRO A 141 -5.87 34.14 5.27
CA PRO A 141 -5.75 32.69 5.11
C PRO A 141 -6.89 32.18 4.23
N SER A 142 -6.62 31.25 3.32
CA SER A 142 -7.67 30.48 2.63
C SER A 142 -8.19 29.37 3.54
N LYS A 143 -9.46 29.00 3.39
CA LYS A 143 -10.05 27.84 4.08
C LYS A 143 -10.70 26.92 3.06
N GLN A 144 -10.30 25.67 3.08
CA GLN A 144 -10.84 24.60 2.26
C GLN A 144 -11.49 23.57 3.17
N ASN A 145 -12.68 23.08 2.80
CA ASN A 145 -13.32 21.98 3.53
C ASN A 145 -13.51 20.80 2.58
N VAL A 146 -13.10 19.63 3.04
CA VAL A 146 -13.39 18.34 2.39
C VAL A 146 -14.72 17.85 2.94
N GLN A 147 -15.69 17.61 2.05
CA GLN A 147 -17.05 17.26 2.46
C GLN A 147 -17.72 16.29 1.49
N ILE A 148 -18.52 15.39 2.02
CA ILE A 148 -19.39 14.49 1.26
C ILE A 148 -20.77 15.17 1.11
N PRO A 149 -21.35 15.21 -0.10
CA PRO A 149 -22.73 15.62 -0.29
C PRO A 149 -23.72 14.72 0.49
N GLY A 150 -24.85 15.29 0.90
CA GLY A 150 -25.90 14.58 1.63
C GLY A 150 -25.72 14.67 3.15
N THR A 151 -26.84 14.62 3.87
CA THR A 151 -26.89 14.63 5.33
C THR A 151 -26.59 13.30 5.98
N ARG A 152 -26.73 12.20 5.23
CA ARG A 152 -26.73 10.84 5.77
C ARG A 152 -26.09 9.85 4.79
N ALA A 153 -25.31 8.92 5.31
CA ALA A 153 -24.77 7.79 4.55
C ALA A 153 -25.86 6.81 4.15
N SER A 154 -25.71 6.18 2.99
CA SER A 154 -26.59 5.11 2.51
C SER A 154 -26.48 3.86 3.37
N ILE A 155 -25.25 3.48 3.77
CA ILE A 155 -25.01 2.34 4.63
C ILE A 155 -25.09 2.74 6.10
N ARG A 156 -25.92 2.00 6.84
CA ARG A 156 -26.10 2.14 8.29
C ARG A 156 -25.65 0.87 9.01
N VAL A 157 -24.91 1.06 10.09
CA VAL A 157 -24.45 0.00 10.99
C VAL A 157 -25.03 0.21 12.38
N ARG A 158 -25.26 -0.88 13.10
CA ARG A 158 -25.72 -0.84 14.48
C ARG A 158 -24.56 -0.53 15.42
N ASN A 159 -24.88 0.06 16.56
CA ASN A 159 -23.89 0.32 17.59
C ASN A 159 -23.46 -1.00 18.25
N GLY A 160 -22.26 -1.48 17.91
CA GLY A 160 -21.62 -2.64 18.55
C GLY A 160 -20.64 -3.35 17.61
N GLN A 161 -19.40 -3.56 18.09
CA GLN A 161 -18.34 -4.39 17.48
C GLN A 161 -18.29 -4.39 15.95
N THR A 162 -18.40 -3.21 15.34
CA THR A 162 -18.26 -3.08 13.90
C THR A 162 -16.80 -3.26 13.54
N GLU A 163 -16.56 -4.15 12.59
CA GLU A 163 -15.24 -4.41 12.04
C GLU A 163 -15.25 -4.14 10.55
N PHE A 164 -14.12 -3.70 10.03
CA PHE A 164 -13.97 -3.42 8.61
C PHE A 164 -12.91 -4.32 8.03
N TYR A 165 -13.12 -4.74 6.79
CA TYR A 165 -12.21 -5.59 6.07
C TYR A 165 -11.96 -4.97 4.71
N LEU A 166 -10.71 -4.87 4.31
CA LEU A 166 -10.33 -4.44 2.98
C LEU A 166 -9.62 -5.58 2.27
N ARG A 167 -10.11 -5.91 1.08
CA ARG A 167 -9.48 -6.86 0.17
C ARG A 167 -8.93 -6.08 -1.02
N GLU A 168 -7.63 -6.16 -1.25
CA GLU A 168 -7.03 -5.68 -2.49
C GLU A 168 -7.22 -6.72 -3.60
N ALA A 169 -7.25 -6.27 -4.85
CA ALA A 169 -7.16 -7.16 -5.98
C ALA A 169 -5.80 -7.88 -5.98
N PRO A 170 -5.73 -9.09 -6.58
CA PRO A 170 -4.46 -9.72 -6.91
C PRO A 170 -3.56 -8.76 -7.69
N ALA A 171 -2.25 -8.87 -7.45
CA ALA A 171 -1.26 -8.05 -8.16
C ALA A 171 -1.28 -8.40 -9.65
N ASP A 172 -1.96 -7.54 -10.42
CA ASP A 172 -2.08 -7.62 -11.87
C ASP A 172 -1.62 -6.27 -12.45
N PRO A 173 -0.55 -6.24 -13.27
CA PRO A 173 -0.02 -4.99 -13.82
C PRO A 173 -0.99 -4.27 -14.78
N ASP A 174 -1.95 -4.98 -15.36
CA ASP A 174 -2.91 -4.43 -16.31
C ASP A 174 -4.22 -3.99 -15.64
N ARG A 175 -4.40 -4.30 -14.35
CA ARG A 175 -5.61 -3.97 -13.59
C ARG A 175 -5.48 -2.62 -12.89
N THR A 176 -6.40 -1.70 -13.22
CA THR A 176 -6.57 -0.46 -12.48
C THR A 176 -7.40 -0.69 -11.23
N THR A 177 -6.81 -0.51 -10.04
CA THR A 177 -7.52 -0.58 -8.74
C THR A 177 -7.74 0.82 -8.15
N PRO A 178 -8.90 1.09 -7.52
CA PRO A 178 -9.14 2.34 -6.80
C PRO A 178 -8.56 2.36 -5.38
N ILE A 179 -7.97 1.26 -4.91
CA ILE A 179 -7.36 1.15 -3.58
C ILE A 179 -5.89 1.56 -3.66
N VAL A 180 -5.49 2.52 -2.84
CA VAL A 180 -4.14 3.09 -2.86
C VAL A 180 -3.25 2.45 -1.79
N LYS A 181 -2.15 1.86 -2.22
CA LYS A 181 -1.16 1.23 -1.33
C LYS A 181 -0.46 2.26 -0.44
N SER A 182 0.02 1.80 0.71
CA SER A 182 0.83 2.59 1.64
C SER A 182 2.05 3.15 0.93
N SER A 183 2.33 4.42 1.20
CA SER A 183 3.55 5.09 0.74
C SER A 183 4.75 4.83 1.65
N ARG A 184 4.58 4.09 2.76
CA ARG A 184 5.64 3.82 3.73
C ARG A 184 6.53 2.66 3.26
N PRO A 185 7.86 2.82 3.26
CA PRO A 185 8.77 1.73 2.91
C PRO A 185 8.55 0.50 3.79
N GLY A 186 8.30 -0.65 3.16
CA GLY A 186 8.14 -1.93 3.85
C GLY A 186 6.75 -2.18 4.46
N GLU A 187 5.79 -1.25 4.36
CA GLU A 187 4.40 -1.54 4.71
C GLU A 187 3.63 -2.13 3.53
N SER A 188 2.87 -3.20 3.80
CA SER A 188 1.91 -3.80 2.87
C SER A 188 0.53 -3.14 3.02
N GLY A 189 -0.24 -3.13 1.94
CA GLY A 189 -1.64 -2.67 1.91
C GLY A 189 -1.85 -1.16 2.05
N PRO A 190 -3.11 -0.71 2.04
CA PRO A 190 -3.45 0.70 2.24
C PRO A 190 -3.26 1.15 3.70
N GLU A 191 -2.92 2.42 3.87
CA GLU A 191 -3.00 3.08 5.17
C GLU A 191 -4.38 3.73 5.30
N VAL A 192 -5.22 3.20 6.19
CA VAL A 192 -6.62 3.65 6.35
C VAL A 192 -6.79 4.33 7.71
N GLU A 193 -7.53 5.43 7.72
CA GLU A 193 -7.96 6.12 8.92
C GLU A 193 -9.49 6.28 8.98
N LEU A 194 -10.02 6.26 10.20
CA LEU A 194 -11.44 6.51 10.45
C LEU A 194 -11.66 7.96 10.84
N VAL A 195 -12.57 8.64 10.15
CA VAL A 195 -12.87 10.05 10.36
C VAL A 195 -14.34 10.22 10.73
N ARG A 196 -14.62 10.94 11.81
CA ARG A 196 -15.99 11.35 12.15
C ARG A 196 -16.36 12.61 11.38
N ALA A 197 -17.42 12.52 10.58
CA ALA A 197 -17.92 13.64 9.82
C ALA A 197 -18.77 14.59 10.69
N THR A 198 -18.63 15.90 10.44
CA THR A 198 -19.50 16.92 11.02
C THR A 198 -20.61 17.26 10.03
N VAL A 199 -21.85 16.92 10.36
CA VAL A 199 -23.03 17.27 9.53
C VAL A 199 -23.27 18.79 9.58
N LYS A 200 -23.27 19.46 8.42
CA LYS A 200 -23.55 20.89 8.28
C LYS A 200 -24.46 21.15 7.09
N GLY A 201 -25.71 21.54 7.37
CA GLY A 201 -26.72 21.68 6.32
C GLY A 201 -26.92 20.34 5.60
N ASN A 202 -26.85 20.33 4.27
CA ASN A 202 -27.01 19.11 3.46
C ASN A 202 -25.68 18.40 3.12
N LYS A 203 -24.71 18.42 4.03
CA LYS A 203 -23.36 17.90 3.78
C LYS A 203 -22.72 17.35 5.04
N ARG A 204 -21.74 16.48 4.86
CA ARG A 204 -20.93 15.86 5.90
C ARG A 204 -19.47 16.26 5.72
N GLN A 205 -18.97 17.14 6.59
CA GLN A 205 -17.61 17.66 6.51
C GLN A 205 -16.64 16.70 7.19
N LEU A 206 -15.59 16.25 6.48
CA LEU A 206 -14.55 15.36 7.00
C LEU A 206 -13.35 16.13 7.55
N GLU A 207 -12.97 17.19 6.84
CA GLU A 207 -11.74 17.94 7.12
C GLU A 207 -11.93 19.44 6.85
N SER A 208 -11.15 20.26 7.56
CA SER A 208 -10.98 21.69 7.30
C SER A 208 -9.50 22.04 7.29
N ILE A 209 -9.02 22.51 6.15
CA ILE A 209 -7.65 22.98 5.95
C ILE A 209 -7.66 24.51 5.89
N LYS A 210 -6.76 25.16 6.61
CA LYS A 210 -6.45 26.58 6.47
C LYS A 210 -5.04 26.75 5.96
N SER A 211 -4.86 27.57 4.93
CA SER A 211 -3.56 27.80 4.32
C SER A 211 -3.34 29.28 4.04
N LEU A 212 -2.13 29.79 4.21
CA LEU A 212 -1.74 31.17 3.93
C LEU A 212 -0.44 31.17 3.10
N PHE A 213 -0.36 31.98 2.06
CA PHE A 213 0.76 31.99 1.10
C PHE A 213 1.10 30.61 0.48
N GLY A 214 0.13 29.69 0.42
CA GLY A 214 0.36 28.33 -0.08
C GLY A 214 0.84 27.35 1.00
N GLU A 215 1.20 27.83 2.19
CA GLU A 215 1.58 26.99 3.32
C GLU A 215 0.36 26.62 4.17
N GLN A 216 0.28 25.36 4.58
CA GLN A 216 -0.76 24.86 5.48
C GLN A 216 -0.51 25.35 6.91
N LEU A 217 -1.43 26.15 7.44
CA LEU A 217 -1.38 26.68 8.81
C LEU A 217 -2.08 25.78 9.82
N GLU A 218 -3.22 25.21 9.45
CA GLU A 218 -4.06 24.42 10.36
C GLU A 218 -4.84 23.36 9.60
N GLU A 219 -4.82 22.13 10.10
CA GLU A 219 -5.64 21.02 9.61
C GLU A 219 -6.51 20.51 10.76
N LYS A 220 -7.82 20.46 10.53
CA LYS A 220 -8.78 19.90 11.50
C LYS A 220 -9.49 18.72 10.89
N ARG A 221 -9.19 17.55 11.45
CA ARG A 221 -9.84 16.27 11.18
C ARG A 221 -10.20 15.61 12.51
N ASN A 222 -11.38 15.00 12.59
CA ASN A 222 -11.80 14.26 13.79
C ASN A 222 -11.51 12.77 13.58
N THR A 223 -10.22 12.43 13.65
CA THR A 223 -9.73 11.08 13.43
C THR A 223 -9.94 10.21 14.66
N ILE A 224 -10.41 8.99 14.45
CA ILE A 224 -10.62 7.96 15.47
C ILE A 224 -9.59 6.87 15.23
N SER A 225 -8.88 6.50 16.28
CA SER A 225 -7.87 5.44 16.22
C SER A 225 -8.52 4.09 15.92
N ILE A 226 -7.95 3.38 14.96
CA ILE A 226 -8.32 2.01 14.57
C ILE A 226 -7.06 1.15 14.58
N GLN A 227 -7.20 -0.13 14.87
CA GLN A 227 -6.11 -1.11 14.77
C GLN A 227 -6.18 -1.80 13.41
N ARG A 228 -5.02 -2.03 12.77
CA ARG A 228 -4.90 -2.71 11.47
C ARG A 228 -4.20 -4.06 11.65
N TRP A 229 -4.72 -5.10 11.01
CA TRP A 229 -4.15 -6.44 10.97
C TRP A 229 -4.14 -6.95 9.52
N GLU A 230 -3.03 -7.53 9.06
CA GLU A 230 -3.01 -8.31 7.82
C GLU A 230 -3.33 -9.75 8.20
N ILE A 231 -4.53 -10.22 7.83
CA ILE A 231 -5.05 -11.53 8.28
C ILE A 231 -4.90 -12.61 7.19
N ALA A 232 -4.68 -12.19 5.96
CA ALA A 232 -4.30 -13.01 4.83
C ALA A 232 -3.58 -12.09 3.82
N PRO A 233 -2.82 -12.64 2.85
CA PRO A 233 -2.28 -11.85 1.75
C PRO A 233 -3.37 -10.99 1.13
N THR A 234 -3.08 -9.70 0.95
CA THR A 234 -4.00 -8.70 0.37
C THR A 234 -5.32 -8.51 1.12
N VAL A 235 -5.47 -9.01 2.35
CA VAL A 235 -6.68 -8.85 3.17
C VAL A 235 -6.33 -8.27 4.54
N PHE A 236 -6.89 -7.10 4.81
CA PHE A 236 -6.65 -6.30 6.00
C PHE A 236 -7.92 -6.19 6.84
N ARG A 237 -7.80 -6.35 8.15
CA ARG A 237 -8.86 -6.18 9.14
C ARG A 237 -8.61 -4.91 9.94
N PHE A 238 -9.65 -4.12 10.15
CA PHE A 238 -9.65 -2.92 10.97
C PHE A 238 -10.62 -3.06 12.14
N THR A 239 -10.11 -2.89 13.35
CA THR A 239 -10.90 -2.99 14.60
C THR A 239 -10.90 -1.69 15.38
N LEU A 240 -11.99 -1.47 16.11
CA LEU A 240 -12.18 -0.29 16.95
C LEU A 240 -11.87 -0.62 18.40
N SER A 241 -11.15 0.26 19.09
CA SER A 241 -10.89 0.10 20.53
C SER A 241 -12.12 0.42 21.39
N GLU A 242 -13.01 1.29 20.88
CA GLU A 242 -14.23 1.72 21.56
C GLU A 242 -15.41 1.72 20.58
N PRO A 243 -16.66 1.48 21.05
CA PRO A 243 -17.85 1.62 20.23
C PRO A 243 -18.01 3.05 19.69
N LEU A 244 -18.42 3.17 18.42
CA LEU A 244 -18.65 4.48 17.81
C LEU A 244 -19.94 5.11 18.35
N PRO A 245 -19.91 6.39 18.76
CA PRO A 245 -21.14 7.09 19.08
C PRO A 245 -22.02 7.24 17.82
N PRO A 246 -23.32 7.52 17.97
CA PRO A 246 -24.18 7.80 16.82
C PRO A 246 -23.65 8.99 16.01
N GLY A 247 -23.69 8.85 14.68
CA GLY A 247 -23.15 9.86 13.78
C GLY A 247 -22.82 9.36 12.38
N GLU A 248 -22.11 10.22 11.64
CA GLU A 248 -21.65 9.98 10.28
C GLU A 248 -20.13 9.81 10.28
N TYR A 249 -19.64 8.83 9.53
CA TYR A 249 -18.25 8.40 9.53
C TYR A 249 -17.78 8.10 8.12
N ALA A 250 -16.47 8.17 7.92
CA ALA A 250 -15.83 7.73 6.69
C ALA A 250 -14.48 7.07 6.99
N LEU A 251 -14.19 5.97 6.30
CA LEU A 251 -12.84 5.44 6.18
C LEU A 251 -12.18 6.09 4.98
N ALA A 252 -10.98 6.62 5.17
CA ALA A 252 -10.23 7.28 4.12
C ALA A 252 -8.80 6.73 4.09
N GLU A 253 -8.26 6.60 2.89
CA GLU A 253 -6.85 6.27 2.72
C GLU A 253 -5.99 7.49 3.01
N ARG A 254 -4.86 7.27 3.68
CA ARG A 254 -3.83 8.28 3.87
C ARG A 254 -2.85 8.24 2.71
N LEU A 255 -2.71 9.38 2.07
CA LEU A 255 -1.78 9.64 0.98
C LEU A 255 -0.62 10.52 1.49
N PRO A 256 0.51 10.57 0.77
CA PRO A 256 1.63 11.45 1.14
C PRO A 256 1.25 12.93 1.27
N ASP A 257 0.25 13.38 0.50
CA ASP A 257 -0.21 14.76 0.39
C ASP A 257 -1.52 15.03 1.14
N GLY A 258 -2.04 14.05 1.91
CA GLY A 258 -3.22 14.22 2.74
C GLY A 258 -4.15 13.02 2.72
N MET A 259 -5.46 13.27 2.80
CA MET A 259 -6.50 12.24 2.78
C MET A 259 -7.01 12.00 1.35
N ASN A 260 -7.22 10.74 0.97
CA ASN A 260 -7.88 10.40 -0.29
C ASN A 260 -9.30 11.00 -0.30
N LEU A 261 -9.67 11.64 -1.41
CA LEU A 261 -10.98 12.26 -1.57
C LEU A 261 -12.08 11.23 -1.87
N PHE A 262 -11.72 10.04 -2.31
CA PHE A 262 -12.65 8.92 -2.43
C PHE A 262 -12.62 8.12 -1.13
N VAL A 263 -13.73 8.15 -0.40
CA VAL A 263 -13.83 7.60 0.95
C VAL A 263 -14.96 6.60 1.04
N TRP A 264 -14.90 5.67 1.98
CA TRP A 264 -15.99 4.75 2.27
C TRP A 264 -16.84 5.31 3.42
N ASP A 265 -18.04 5.80 3.12
CA ASP A 265 -18.91 6.40 4.13
C ASP A 265 -19.89 5.40 4.73
N PHE A 266 -20.20 5.62 6.00
CA PHE A 266 -21.24 4.89 6.70
C PHE A 266 -21.76 5.75 7.84
N GLY A 267 -22.85 5.33 8.48
CA GLY A 267 -23.24 5.96 9.73
C GLY A 267 -23.78 5.00 10.74
N VAL A 268 -23.69 5.44 12.00
CA VAL A 268 -24.07 4.69 13.18
C VAL A 268 -25.39 5.27 13.66
N ASP A 269 -26.43 4.44 13.66
CA ASP A 269 -27.72 4.84 14.19
C ASP A 269 -27.72 4.84 15.73
N PRO A 270 -28.47 5.74 16.37
CA PRO A 270 -28.69 5.66 17.80
C PRO A 270 -29.39 4.35 18.13
N VAL A 271 -28.94 3.70 19.20
CA VAL A 271 -29.68 2.57 19.77
C VAL A 271 -31.04 3.12 20.19
N THR A 272 -32.11 2.59 19.60
CA THR A 272 -33.49 2.98 19.92
C THR A 272 -33.68 2.93 21.44
N GLY A 273 -33.77 4.10 22.08
CA GLY A 273 -33.89 4.26 23.54
C GLY A 273 -32.86 5.17 24.22
N ALA A 274 -31.74 5.53 23.56
CA ALA A 274 -30.75 6.44 24.16
C ALA A 274 -31.10 7.91 23.89
N LYS A 275 -31.50 8.66 24.93
CA LYS A 275 -31.67 10.13 24.85
C LYS A 275 -30.33 10.79 24.47
N PRO A 276 -30.32 11.84 23.64
CA PRO A 276 -29.11 12.55 23.29
C PRO A 276 -28.48 13.19 24.54
N THR A 277 -27.28 12.74 24.90
CA THR A 277 -26.44 13.38 25.90
C THR A 277 -25.86 14.67 25.31
N THR A 278 -26.52 15.79 25.62
CA THR A 278 -25.97 17.13 25.40
C THR A 278 -24.66 17.26 26.18
N PRO A 279 -23.53 17.63 25.54
CA PRO A 279 -22.31 17.90 26.28
C PRO A 279 -22.53 19.08 27.20
N LEU A 280 -22.28 18.87 28.50
CA LEU A 280 -22.39 19.86 29.55
C LEU A 280 -21.49 21.05 29.20
N LYS A 281 -22.08 22.23 28.97
CA LYS A 281 -21.32 23.48 28.93
C LYS A 281 -20.62 23.64 30.29
N LYS A 282 -19.30 23.49 30.32
CA LYS A 282 -18.50 23.99 31.44
C LYS A 282 -18.66 25.50 31.47
N LYS A 283 -19.42 25.97 32.47
CA LYS A 283 -19.38 27.35 32.95
C LYS A 283 -18.26 27.36 33.98
N ASN A 284 -17.18 28.09 33.69
CA ASN A 284 -16.33 28.84 34.61
C ASN A 284 -15.26 29.53 33.76
#